data_AF-A0AAX6MPA8-F1
#
_entry.id   AF-A0AAX6MPA8-F1
#
_cell.length_a   1.000
_cell.length_b   1.000
_cell.length_c   1.000
_cell.angle_alpha   90.00
_cell.angle_beta   90.00
_cell.angle_gamma   90.00
#
_symmetry.space_group_name_H-M   'P 1'
#
loop_
_entity.id
_entity.type
_entity.pdbx_description
1 polymer ?
#
loop_
_entity_poly.entity_id
_entity_poly.type
_entity_poly.pdbx_seq_one_letter_code
_entity_poly.pdbx_strand_id
1 'polypeptide(L)'
;MGPKRRNVNTTTGVITRSISTRVQDLEIWVDCFGTGDLRDWQNMMLALGFEEEFTSKNQCRKVLKYIWVNITDFLFAIATDTKPHFFANHYQLAREVHFENYSPA
;
A
#
# COMPACT_ATOMS: atom_id res chain seq x y z
N MET A 1 -1.04 -24.85 -20.50
CA MET A 1 -2.18 -23.95 -20.23
C MET A 1 -1.75 -23.02 -19.11
N GLY A 2 -1.36 -21.78 -19.43
CA GLY A 2 -0.98 -20.75 -18.44
C GLY A 2 -2.17 -19.82 -18.16
N PRO A 3 -2.22 -19.15 -16.99
CA PRO A 3 -3.38 -18.36 -16.60
C PRO A 3 -3.54 -17.15 -17.52
N LYS A 4 -4.77 -16.96 -17.99
CA LYS A 4 -5.20 -15.81 -18.80
C LYS A 4 -5.01 -14.53 -17.99
N ARG A 5 -4.06 -13.68 -18.41
CA ARG A 5 -4.06 -12.26 -18.06
C ARG A 5 -5.15 -11.53 -18.85
N ARG A 6 -6.04 -10.83 -18.14
CA ARG A 6 -6.90 -9.70 -18.56
C ARG A 6 -7.79 -9.35 -17.34
N ASN A 7 -7.79 -8.13 -16.82
CA ASN A 7 -8.28 -6.96 -17.53
C ASN A 7 -7.55 -5.68 -17.06
N VAL A 8 -7.01 -4.93 -18.02
CA VAL A 8 -6.54 -3.55 -17.82
C VAL A 8 -7.69 -2.66 -18.30
N ASN A 9 -8.26 -1.89 -17.38
CA ASN A 9 -9.30 -0.91 -17.69
C ASN A 9 -8.62 0.46 -17.79
N THR A 10 -7.96 0.73 -18.91
CA THR A 10 -7.50 2.09 -19.21
C THR A 10 -8.69 2.94 -19.66
N THR A 11 -9.07 3.91 -18.83
CA THR A 11 -9.90 5.06 -19.26
C THR A 11 -9.25 6.33 -18.76
N THR A 12 -8.84 7.18 -19.71
CA THR A 12 -8.33 8.53 -19.50
C THR A 12 -9.36 9.38 -18.74
N GLY A 13 -8.95 9.94 -17.60
CA GLY A 13 -9.66 10.99 -16.88
C GLY A 13 -10.35 10.52 -15.60
N VAL A 14 -9.71 10.82 -14.46
CA VAL A 14 -10.17 10.57 -13.08
C VAL A 14 -10.06 9.10 -12.67
N ILE A 15 -8.93 8.74 -12.06
CA ILE A 15 -8.86 7.58 -11.17
C ILE A 15 -9.69 7.95 -9.94
N THR A 16 -11.02 7.80 -10.04
CA THR A 16 -11.89 7.84 -8.86
C THR A 16 -11.44 6.72 -7.93
N ARG A 17 -11.36 7.03 -6.63
CA ARG A 17 -11.07 6.10 -5.52
C ARG A 17 -12.15 5.01 -5.47
N SER A 18 -12.22 4.15 -6.49
CA SER A 18 -13.07 2.97 -6.48
C SER A 18 -12.43 2.03 -5.50
N ILE A 19 -13.12 1.82 -4.38
CA ILE A 19 -12.74 0.94 -3.29
C ILE A 19 -12.24 -0.37 -3.91
N SER A 20 -10.94 -0.60 -3.82
CA SER A 20 -10.33 -1.86 -4.24
C SER A 20 -11.06 -2.99 -3.51
N THR A 21 -11.40 -4.05 -4.23
CA THR A 21 -12.04 -5.19 -3.58
C THR A 21 -11.04 -5.85 -2.64
N ARG A 22 -11.48 -6.32 -1.48
CA ARG A 22 -10.62 -7.04 -0.52
C ARG A 22 -9.80 -8.17 -1.15
N VAL A 23 -10.27 -8.77 -2.24
CA VAL A 23 -9.54 -9.83 -2.98
C VAL A 23 -8.34 -9.27 -3.74
N GLN A 24 -8.49 -8.13 -4.43
CA GLN A 24 -7.37 -7.45 -5.10
C GLN A 24 -6.34 -6.93 -4.09
N ASP A 25 -6.80 -6.41 -2.95
CA ASP A 25 -5.91 -5.97 -1.86
C ASP A 25 -5.06 -7.12 -1.32
N LEU A 26 -5.62 -8.32 -1.20
CA LEU A 26 -4.89 -9.50 -0.73
C LEU A 26 -3.88 -10.01 -1.77
N GLU A 27 -4.21 -9.96 -3.06
CA GLU A 27 -3.27 -10.35 -4.12
C GLU A 27 -2.07 -9.39 -4.17
N ILE A 28 -2.31 -8.07 -4.15
CA ILE A 28 -1.25 -7.05 -4.09
C ILE A 28 -0.44 -7.22 -2.80
N TRP A 29 -1.11 -7.51 -1.69
CA TRP A 29 -0.44 -7.77 -0.42
C TRP A 29 0.49 -8.99 -0.50
N VAL A 30 0.03 -10.12 -1.03
CA VAL A 30 0.88 -11.32 -1.17
C VAL A 30 2.06 -11.06 -2.10
N ASP A 31 1.86 -10.34 -3.20
CA ASP A 31 2.93 -10.01 -4.14
C ASP A 31 3.96 -9.03 -3.55
N CYS A 32 3.54 -8.10 -2.68
CA CYS A 32 4.43 -7.10 -2.07
C CYS A 32 5.11 -7.59 -0.78
N PHE A 33 4.41 -8.38 0.02
CA PHE A 33 4.85 -8.78 1.36
C PHE A 33 5.37 -10.23 1.43
N GLY A 34 5.07 -11.06 0.42
CA GLY A 34 5.68 -12.36 0.22
C GLY A 34 5.70 -13.26 1.45
N THR A 35 6.84 -13.95 1.66
CA THR A 35 7.13 -14.77 2.85
C THR A 35 7.62 -13.92 4.04
N GLY A 36 7.82 -12.62 3.83
CA GLY A 36 8.37 -11.70 4.83
C GLY A 36 9.90 -11.73 4.87
N ASP A 37 10.55 -12.02 3.73
CA ASP A 37 11.99 -12.03 3.58
C ASP A 37 12.61 -10.66 3.40
N LEU A 38 13.93 -10.54 3.61
CA LEU A 38 14.60 -9.23 3.63
C LEU A 38 14.30 -8.45 2.34
N ARG A 39 14.23 -9.16 1.21
CA ARG A 39 13.87 -8.59 -0.07
C ARG A 39 12.46 -7.99 -0.08
N ASP A 40 11.48 -8.67 0.53
CA ASP A 40 10.11 -8.17 0.65
C ASP A 40 10.07 -6.89 1.50
N TRP A 41 10.81 -6.88 2.62
CA TRP A 41 10.94 -5.68 3.45
C TRP A 41 11.62 -4.53 2.71
N GLN A 42 12.66 -4.79 1.91
CA GLN A 42 13.32 -3.78 1.08
C GLN A 42 12.38 -3.23 0.00
N ASN A 43 11.64 -4.10 -0.70
CA ASN A 43 10.65 -3.70 -1.70
C ASN A 43 9.56 -2.80 -1.09
N MET A 44 9.10 -3.11 0.12
CA MET A 44 8.17 -2.24 0.84
C MET A 44 8.78 -0.88 1.17
N MET A 45 10.04 -0.83 1.64
CA MET A 45 10.72 0.44 1.91
C MET A 45 10.84 1.28 0.63
N LEU A 46 11.14 0.66 -0.52
CA LEU A 46 11.15 1.32 -1.83
C LEU A 46 9.77 1.85 -2.22
N ALA A 47 8.71 1.07 -2.04
CA ALA A 47 7.33 1.49 -2.31
C ALA A 47 6.87 2.66 -1.43
N LEU A 48 7.43 2.77 -0.22
CA LEU A 48 7.23 3.92 0.68
C LEU A 48 8.11 5.13 0.29
N GLY A 49 8.98 4.99 -0.71
CA GLY A 49 9.85 6.04 -1.20
C GLY A 49 11.14 6.22 -0.40
N PHE A 50 11.61 5.19 0.30
CA PHE A 50 12.94 5.18 0.89
C PHE A 50 13.96 4.66 -0.12
N GLU A 51 14.93 5.50 -0.48
CA GLU A 51 16.03 5.14 -1.38
C GLU A 51 17.22 4.51 -0.64
N GLU A 52 17.17 4.45 0.69
CA GLU A 52 18.24 3.88 1.51
C GLU A 52 18.30 2.35 1.38
N GLU A 53 19.52 1.81 1.29
CA GLU A 53 19.74 0.37 1.23
C GLU A 53 19.68 -0.24 2.65
N PHE A 54 18.52 -0.78 2.99
CA PHE A 54 18.34 -1.49 4.27
C PHE A 54 18.98 -2.87 4.21
N THR A 55 19.98 -3.13 5.05
CA THR A 55 20.73 -4.40 5.04
C THR A 55 20.14 -5.47 5.95
N SER A 56 19.09 -5.15 6.72
CA SER A 56 18.42 -6.12 7.60
C SER A 56 16.94 -5.82 7.87
N LYS A 57 16.16 -6.87 8.14
CA LYS A 57 14.71 -6.77 8.46
C LYS A 57 14.46 -5.85 9.67
N ASN A 58 15.39 -5.85 10.63
CA ASN A 58 15.28 -5.03 11.83
C ASN A 58 15.44 -3.54 11.54
N GLN A 59 16.25 -3.15 10.56
CA GLN A 59 16.33 -1.75 10.15
C GLN A 59 15.04 -1.30 9.48
N CYS A 60 14.49 -2.08 8.55
CA CYS A 60 13.17 -1.79 7.94
C CYS A 60 12.10 -1.60 9.02
N ARG A 61 11.98 -2.55 9.96
CA ARG A 61 11.01 -2.50 11.06
C ARG A 61 11.16 -1.26 11.95
N LYS A 62 12.41 -0.83 12.23
CA LYS A 62 12.67 0.37 13.02
C LYS A 62 12.12 1.62 12.35
N VAL A 63 12.27 1.74 11.03
CA VAL A 63 11.75 2.87 10.28
C VAL A 63 10.22 2.81 10.20
N LEU A 64 9.67 1.63 9.87
CA LEU A 64 8.21 1.42 9.74
C LEU A 64 7.44 1.70 11.02
N LYS A 65 8.07 1.55 12.20
CA LYS A 65 7.47 1.89 13.49
C LYS A 65 6.98 3.35 13.55
N TYR A 66 7.60 4.24 12.78
CA TYR A 66 7.28 5.67 12.76
C TYR A 66 6.47 6.08 11.53
N ILE A 67 6.11 5.11 10.68
CA ILE A 67 5.32 5.34 9.48
C ILE A 67 3.86 5.09 9.78
N TRP A 68 3.04 6.09 9.50
CA TRP A 68 1.60 6.00 9.59
C TRP A 68 1.02 6.17 8.19
N VAL A 69 0.49 5.08 7.63
CA VAL A 69 -0.11 5.05 6.30
C VAL A 69 -1.40 4.24 6.40
N ASN A 70 -2.42 4.63 5.63
CA ASN A 70 -3.61 3.80 5.45
C ASN A 70 -3.24 2.66 4.49
N ILE A 71 -3.53 1.41 4.88
CA ILE A 71 -3.20 0.23 4.07
C ILE A 71 -3.86 0.32 2.68
N THR A 72 -5.10 0.80 2.59
CA THR A 72 -5.80 0.96 1.31
C THR A 72 -5.08 1.99 0.42
N ASP A 73 -4.67 3.12 0.98
CA ASP A 73 -3.92 4.15 0.24
C ASP A 73 -2.54 3.63 -0.18
N PHE A 74 -1.91 2.81 0.67
CA PHE A 74 -0.64 2.17 0.36
C PHE A 74 -0.75 1.19 -0.81
N LEU A 75 -1.74 0.30 -0.78
CA LEU A 75 -1.98 -0.67 -1.85
C LEU A 75 -2.37 0.04 -3.16
N PHE A 76 -3.20 1.08 -3.08
CA PHE A 76 -3.53 1.91 -4.22
C PHE A 76 -2.30 2.62 -4.80
N ALA A 77 -1.43 3.14 -3.95
CA ALA A 77 -0.19 3.79 -4.36
C ALA A 77 0.73 2.82 -5.11
N ILE A 78 0.88 1.59 -4.62
CA ILE A 78 1.62 0.53 -5.33
C ILE A 78 0.97 0.22 -6.69
N ALA A 79 -0.35 0.02 -6.73
CA ALA A 79 -1.06 -0.34 -7.97
C ALA A 79 -0.99 0.75 -9.04
N THR A 80 -0.83 2.01 -8.63
CA THR A 80 -0.81 3.19 -9.52
C THR A 80 0.59 3.77 -9.73
N ASP A 81 1.63 3.17 -9.13
CA ASP A 81 3.00 3.70 -9.13
C ASP A 81 3.07 5.15 -8.63
N THR A 82 2.30 5.45 -7.58
CA THR A 82 2.27 6.76 -6.91
C THR A 82 2.83 6.69 -5.50
N LYS A 83 3.12 7.84 -4.89
CA LYS A 83 3.61 7.90 -3.51
C LYS A 83 2.44 7.81 -2.52
N PRO A 84 2.49 6.90 -1.53
CA PRO A 84 1.44 6.79 -0.53
C PRO A 84 1.37 8.04 0.36
N HIS A 85 0.17 8.32 0.89
CA HIS A 85 -0.03 9.43 1.83
C HIS A 85 0.43 9.06 3.24
N PHE A 86 1.36 9.85 3.79
CA PHE A 86 1.87 9.67 5.14
C PHE A 86 1.15 10.59 6.12
N PHE A 87 0.68 10.00 7.21
CA PHE A 87 0.13 10.73 8.34
C PHE A 87 1.24 11.08 9.32
N ALA A 88 1.12 12.23 9.99
CA ALA A 88 2.13 12.66 10.96
C ALA A 88 2.14 11.79 12.22
N ASN A 89 1.00 11.17 12.56
CA ASN A 89 0.85 10.31 13.72
C ASN A 89 -0.36 9.37 13.58
N HIS A 90 -0.45 8.38 14.47
CA HIS A 90 -1.54 7.40 14.50
C HIS A 90 -2.92 8.02 14.79
N TYR A 91 -3.01 9.16 15.48
CA TYR A 91 -4.29 9.83 15.72
C TYR A 91 -4.90 10.39 14.43
N GLN A 92 -4.08 10.97 13.55
CA GLN A 92 -4.53 11.46 12.25
C GLN A 92 -4.99 10.29 11.37
N LEU A 93 -4.23 9.20 11.34
CA LEU A 93 -4.62 7.97 10.64
C LEU A 93 -5.96 7.41 11.17
N ALA A 94 -6.10 7.32 12.50
CA ALA A 94 -7.32 6.80 13.12
C ALA A 94 -8.55 7.66 12.80
N ARG A 95 -8.37 8.99 12.72
CA ARG A 95 -9.44 9.92 12.35
C ARG A 95 -9.93 9.69 10.92
N GLU A 96 -9.00 9.53 9.97
CA GLU A 96 -9.32 9.26 8.57
C GLU A 96 -10.13 7.97 8.41
N VAL A 97 -9.68 6.89 9.06
CA VAL A 97 -10.38 5.60 9.05
C VAL A 97 -11.76 5.69 9.73
N HIS A 98 -11.89 6.50 10.79
CA HIS A 98 -13.18 6.68 11.45
C HIS A 98 -14.20 7.44 10.60
N PHE A 99 -13.78 8.46 9.84
CA PHE A 99 -14.68 9.21 8.96
C PHE A 99 -15.16 8.39 7.76
N GLU A 100 -14.30 7.51 7.22
CA GLU A 100 -14.66 6.63 6.10
C GLU A 100 -15.76 5.61 6.49
N ASN A 101 -15.86 5.26 7.78
CA ASN A 101 -16.92 4.40 8.30
C ASN A 101 -18.23 5.15 8.68
N TYR A 102 -18.23 6.49 8.60
CA TYR A 102 -19.35 7.34 9.01
C TYR A 102 -19.81 8.30 7.89
N SER A 103 -19.58 7.98 6.62
CA SER A 103 -20.28 8.65 5.51
C SER A 103 -21.67 8.03 5.35
N PRO A 104 -22.76 8.70 5.75
CA PRO A 104 -24.08 8.24 5.34
C PRO A 104 -24.18 8.39 3.83
N ALA A 105 -24.72 7.36 3.19
CA ALA A 105 -25.22 7.44 1.82
C ALA A 105 -26.38 8.46 1.72
#